data_AF-A0A2V6K411-F1
#
_entry.id   AF-A0A2V6K411-F1
#
_cell.length_a   1.000
_cell.length_b   1.000
_cell.length_c   1.000
_cell.angle_alpha   90.00
_cell.angle_beta   90.00
_cell.angle_gamma   90.00
#
_symmetry.space_group_name_H-M   'P 1'
#
loop_
_entity.id
_entity.type
_entity.pdbx_description
1 polymer ?
#
loop_
_entity_poly.entity_id
_entity_poly.type
_entity_poly.pdbx_seq_one_letter_code
_entity_poly.pdbx_strand_id
1 'polypeptide(L)'
;TKESAIVSLADTVESASRSLEKPTPQKIEALVNELIDERISDRQLDDCDLTLGELKVIADRFRFTLLSMLHSRIAYPKAGPKPVVPRDETLRPDVMVATRKPETAPPVSAA
;
A
#
# COMPACT_ATOMS: atom_id res chain seq x y z
N THR A 1 -27.39 -2.76 21.10
CA THR A 1 -26.02 -2.65 21.65
C THR A 1 -25.14 -1.85 20.71
N LYS A 2 -24.12 -1.14 21.21
CA LYS A 2 -23.27 -0.25 20.39
C LYS A 2 -22.49 -1.02 19.32
N GLU A 3 -21.96 -2.18 19.67
CA GLU A 3 -21.14 -3.03 18.80
C GLU A 3 -21.95 -3.52 17.60
N SER A 4 -23.19 -3.96 17.82
CA SER A 4 -24.07 -4.43 16.74
C SER A 4 -24.41 -3.31 15.76
N ALA A 5 -24.62 -2.08 16.25
CA ALA A 5 -24.85 -0.92 15.40
C ALA A 5 -23.61 -0.60 14.54
N ILE A 6 -22.40 -0.65 15.14
CA ILE A 6 -21.14 -0.44 14.40
C ILE A 6 -20.95 -1.51 13.32
N VAL A 7 -21.19 -2.79 13.64
CA VAL A 7 -21.06 -3.90 12.68
C VAL A 7 -22.06 -3.76 11.54
N SER A 8 -23.32 -3.40 11.84
CA SER A 8 -24.35 -3.17 10.83
C SER A 8 -24.00 -2.01 9.88
N LEU A 9 -23.50 -0.90 10.43
CA LEU A 9 -23.04 0.24 9.63
C LEU A 9 -21.83 -0.14 8.76
N ALA A 10 -20.86 -0.88 9.31
CA ALA A 10 -19.68 -1.32 8.59
C ALA A 10 -20.05 -2.20 7.39
N ASP A 11 -20.94 -3.19 7.57
CA ASP A 11 -21.41 -4.08 6.50
C ASP A 11 -22.11 -3.30 5.37
N THR A 12 -22.94 -2.33 5.74
CA THR A 12 -23.66 -1.49 4.78
C THR A 12 -22.70 -0.62 3.97
N VAL A 13 -21.80 0.08 4.64
CA VAL A 13 -20.82 0.97 4.03
C VAL A 13 -19.88 0.18 3.11
N GLU A 14 -19.44 -1.01 3.53
CA GLU A 14 -18.58 -1.89 2.74
C GLU A 14 -19.30 -2.36 1.48
N SER A 15 -20.51 -2.89 1.62
CA SER A 15 -21.33 -3.37 0.50
C SER A 15 -21.62 -2.27 -0.51
N ALA A 16 -22.00 -1.09 -0.04
CA ALA A 16 -22.24 0.07 -0.90
C ALA A 16 -20.95 0.56 -1.58
N SER A 17 -19.80 0.52 -0.88
CA SER A 17 -18.53 0.93 -1.47
C SER A 17 -18.10 0.02 -2.64
N ARG A 18 -18.48 -1.27 -2.62
CA ARG A 18 -18.18 -2.24 -3.69
C ARG A 18 -18.88 -1.93 -5.01
N SER A 19 -20.01 -1.23 -4.98
CA SER A 19 -20.75 -0.86 -6.19
C SER A 19 -20.25 0.43 -6.84
N LEU A 20 -19.31 1.16 -6.20
CA LEU A 20 -18.70 2.35 -6.77
C LEU A 20 -17.71 2.01 -7.90
N GLU A 21 -18.02 2.43 -9.12
CA GLU A 21 -17.13 2.20 -10.28
C GLU A 21 -15.76 2.90 -10.16
N LYS A 22 -15.74 4.10 -9.56
CA LYS A 22 -14.53 4.92 -9.40
C LYS A 22 -14.52 5.54 -8.00
N PRO A 23 -13.94 4.84 -7.02
CA PRO A 23 -13.84 5.35 -5.66
C PRO A 23 -12.86 6.52 -5.63
N THR A 24 -13.37 7.70 -5.30
CA THR A 24 -12.56 8.90 -5.00
C THR A 24 -12.79 9.26 -3.54
N PRO A 25 -11.84 9.93 -2.86
CA PRO A 25 -12.01 10.32 -1.46
C PRO A 25 -13.31 11.07 -1.18
N GLN A 26 -13.67 12.01 -2.06
CA GLN A 26 -14.88 12.81 -1.95
C GLN A 26 -16.15 11.96 -2.10
N LYS A 27 -16.16 11.00 -3.04
CA LYS A 27 -17.30 10.09 -3.23
C LYS A 27 -17.46 9.12 -2.05
N ILE A 28 -16.36 8.63 -1.50
CA ILE A 28 -16.39 7.75 -0.32
C ILE A 28 -16.92 8.54 0.88
N GLU A 29 -16.45 9.77 1.08
CA GLU A 29 -16.95 10.62 2.16
C GLU A 29 -18.43 10.90 2.05
N ALA A 30 -18.90 11.29 0.86
CA ALA A 30 -20.32 11.51 0.60
C ALA A 30 -21.15 10.24 0.88
N LEU A 31 -20.72 9.10 0.34
CA LEU A 31 -21.41 7.81 0.53
C LEU A 31 -21.52 7.43 2.01
N VAL A 32 -20.43 7.56 2.78
CA VAL A 32 -20.43 7.20 4.20
C VAL A 32 -21.37 8.10 5.00
N ASN A 33 -21.36 9.41 4.73
CA ASN A 33 -22.23 10.34 5.43
C ASN A 33 -23.71 10.10 5.08
N GLU A 34 -24.02 9.91 3.79
CA GLU A 34 -25.36 9.60 3.30
C GLU A 34 -25.94 8.35 3.99
N LEU A 35 -25.18 7.24 4.02
CA LEU A 35 -25.63 6.00 4.66
C LEU A 35 -25.83 6.13 6.17
N ILE A 36 -25.01 6.92 6.86
CA ILE A 36 -25.18 7.16 8.30
C ILE A 36 -26.43 8.03 8.53
N ASP A 37 -26.62 9.07 7.73
CA ASP A 37 -27.78 9.96 7.83
C ASP A 37 -29.09 9.24 7.52
N GLU A 38 -29.10 8.33 6.55
CA GLU A 38 -30.24 7.43 6.28
C GLU A 38 -30.59 6.59 7.51
N ARG A 39 -29.60 5.99 8.17
CA ARG A 39 -29.82 5.14 9.37
C ARG A 39 -30.33 5.92 10.57
N ILE A 40 -29.89 7.16 10.73
CA ILE A 40 -30.40 8.07 11.74
C ILE A 40 -31.85 8.47 11.41
N SER A 41 -32.11 8.83 10.16
CA SER A 41 -33.44 9.26 9.70
C SER A 41 -34.49 8.15 9.83
N ASP A 42 -34.08 6.91 9.56
CA ASP A 42 -34.89 5.70 9.71
C ASP A 42 -35.02 5.22 11.17
N ARG A 43 -34.44 5.92 12.15
CA ARG A 43 -34.46 5.57 13.58
C ARG A 43 -33.88 4.19 13.90
N GLN A 44 -32.98 3.69 13.06
CA GLN A 44 -32.38 2.35 13.26
C GLN A 44 -31.32 2.33 14.37
N LEU A 45 -30.90 3.52 14.84
CA LEU A 45 -29.90 3.71 15.88
C LEU A 45 -30.52 4.13 17.23
N ASP A 46 -31.85 4.21 17.34
CA ASP A 46 -32.54 4.73 18.53
C ASP A 46 -32.31 3.87 19.80
N ASP A 47 -32.17 2.54 19.63
CA ASP A 47 -31.97 1.58 20.74
C ASP A 47 -30.49 1.19 20.90
N CYS A 48 -29.58 2.02 20.39
CA CYS A 48 -28.16 1.88 20.67
C CYS A 48 -27.64 3.15 21.32
N ASP A 49 -26.86 3.00 22.39
CA ASP A 49 -26.28 4.13 23.15
C ASP A 49 -25.14 4.84 22.38
N LEU A 50 -25.24 4.98 21.06
CA LEU A 50 -24.28 5.70 20.22
C LEU A 50 -24.55 7.20 20.27
N THR A 51 -23.52 7.95 20.59
CA THR A 51 -23.55 9.41 20.52
C THR A 51 -23.22 9.90 19.12
N LEU A 52 -23.67 11.10 18.75
CA LEU A 52 -23.29 11.73 17.48
C LEU A 52 -21.77 11.94 17.35
N GLY A 53 -21.08 12.15 18.47
CA GLY A 53 -19.62 12.23 18.51
C GLY A 53 -18.96 10.90 18.15
N GLU A 54 -19.45 9.79 18.70
CA GLU A 54 -18.97 8.44 18.34
C GLU A 54 -19.26 8.14 16.86
N LEU A 55 -20.44 8.50 16.35
CA LEU A 55 -20.79 8.33 14.93
C LEU A 55 -19.82 9.07 14.00
N LYS A 56 -19.40 10.29 14.37
CA LYS A 56 -18.39 11.03 13.60
C LYS A 56 -17.05 10.29 13.56
N VAL A 57 -16.60 9.77 14.70
CA VAL A 57 -15.36 8.98 14.78
C VAL A 57 -15.47 7.70 13.96
N ILE A 58 -16.62 7.00 14.03
CA ILE A 58 -16.89 5.80 13.24
C ILE A 58 -16.82 6.11 11.74
N ALA A 59 -17.48 7.18 11.30
CA ALA A 59 -17.47 7.64 9.91
C ALA A 59 -16.04 7.93 9.41
N ASP A 60 -15.22 8.61 10.22
CA ASP A 60 -13.81 8.88 9.91
C ASP A 60 -13.00 7.58 9.73
N ARG A 61 -13.25 6.58 10.59
CA ARG A 61 -12.59 5.27 10.50
C ARG A 61 -13.02 4.46 9.29
N PHE A 62 -14.30 4.53 8.91
CA PHE A 62 -14.77 3.90 7.68
C PHE A 62 -14.14 4.52 6.44
N ARG A 63 -14.12 5.85 6.34
CA ARG A 63 -13.45 6.56 5.23
C ARG A 63 -11.99 6.15 5.10
N PHE A 64 -11.24 6.16 6.19
CA PHE A 64 -9.83 5.78 6.20
C PHE A 64 -9.61 4.33 5.73
N THR A 65 -10.40 3.40 6.26
CA THR A 65 -10.30 1.97 5.92
C THR A 65 -10.65 1.72 4.45
N LEU A 66 -11.76 2.31 3.97
CA LEU A 66 -12.18 2.19 2.57
C LEU A 66 -11.13 2.75 1.60
N LEU A 67 -10.56 3.92 1.91
CA LEU A 67 -9.49 4.51 1.11
C LEU A 67 -8.25 3.61 1.05
N SER A 68 -7.90 2.97 2.16
CA SER A 68 -6.77 2.04 2.20
C SER A 68 -7.05 0.74 1.44
N MET A 69 -8.29 0.28 1.37
CA MET A 69 -8.67 -0.96 0.69
C MET A 69 -8.88 -0.77 -0.82
N LEU A 70 -9.46 0.36 -1.22
CA LEU A 70 -9.84 0.64 -2.61
C LEU A 70 -8.69 1.22 -3.44
N HIS A 71 -7.67 1.79 -2.80
CA HIS A 71 -6.40 2.05 -3.45
C HIS A 71 -5.55 0.78 -3.45
N SER A 72 -5.58 0.06 -4.58
CA SER A 72 -4.81 -1.16 -4.81
C SER A 72 -3.34 -1.00 -4.40
N ARG A 73 -2.75 -2.08 -3.86
CA ARG A 73 -1.35 -2.12 -3.40
C ARG A 73 -0.43 -1.46 -4.44
N ILE A 74 0.39 -0.53 -3.95
CA ILE A 74 1.41 0.16 -4.75
C ILE A 74 2.23 -0.88 -5.51
N ALA A 75 2.22 -0.81 -6.85
CA ALA A 75 3.10 -1.64 -7.65
C ALA A 75 4.54 -1.25 -7.31
N TYR A 76 5.33 -2.22 -6.83
CA TYR A 76 6.74 -1.97 -6.58
C TYR A 76 7.39 -1.45 -7.87
N PRO A 77 8.19 -0.38 -7.80
CA PRO A 77 8.93 0.08 -8.96
C PRO A 77 9.72 -1.09 -9.51
N LYS A 78 9.41 -1.50 -10.75
CA LYS A 78 10.21 -2.50 -11.46
C LYS A 78 11.64 -2.01 -11.38
N ALA A 79 12.56 -2.84 -10.88
CA ALA A 79 13.97 -2.52 -10.86
C ALA A 79 14.40 -2.13 -12.28
N GLY A 80 14.49 -0.83 -12.54
CA GLY A 80 15.08 -0.32 -13.76
C GLY A 80 16.53 -0.79 -13.83
N PRO A 81 17.14 -0.79 -15.02
CA PRO A 81 18.53 -1.20 -15.17
C PRO A 81 19.36 -0.38 -14.18
N LYS A 82 20.05 -1.07 -13.25
CA LYS A 82 20.99 -0.39 -12.36
C LYS A 82 21.97 0.35 -13.26
N PRO A 83 22.17 1.67 -13.10
CA PRO A 83 23.18 2.37 -13.87
C PRO A 83 24.52 1.67 -13.60
N VAL A 84 25.09 1.08 -14.64
CA VAL A 84 26.45 0.55 -14.60
C VAL A 84 27.32 1.78 -14.49
N VAL A 85 27.67 2.16 -13.26
CA VAL A 85 28.70 3.16 -13.03
C VAL A 85 29.97 2.66 -13.72
N PRO A 86 30.54 3.42 -14.67
CA PRO A 86 31.84 3.08 -15.22
C PRO A 86 32.80 3.01 -14.04
N ARG A 87 33.40 1.83 -13.82
CA ARG A 87 34.50 1.72 -12.88
C ARG A 87 35.63 2.54 -13.48
N ASP A 88 35.87 3.71 -12.93
CA ASP A 88 36.99 4.54 -13.33
C ASP A 88 38.28 3.77 -12.97
N GLU A 89 38.90 3.20 -14.01
CA GLU A 89 40.07 2.33 -13.90
C GLU A 89 41.35 3.14 -13.60
N THR A 90 41.26 4.48 -13.49
CA THR A 90 42.42 5.36 -13.39
C THR A 90 42.85 5.75 -11.97
N LEU A 91 42.16 5.28 -10.92
CA LEU A 91 42.50 5.61 -9.51
C LEU A 91 43.13 4.45 -8.72
N ARG A 92 44.02 3.67 -9.33
CA ARG A 92 44.94 2.81 -8.57
C ARG A 92 46.36 3.36 -8.70
N PRO A 93 46.91 4.05 -7.69
CA PRO A 93 48.34 4.24 -7.63
C PRO A 93 49.01 2.86 -7.51
N ASP A 94 49.96 2.59 -8.41
CA ASP A 94 50.66 1.32 -8.65
C ASP A 94 51.51 0.80 -7.49
N VAL A 95 50.91 0.54 -6.33
CA VAL A 95 51.58 -0.21 -5.26
C VAL A 95 51.45 -1.70 -5.58
N MET A 96 52.26 -2.18 -6.53
CA MET A 96 52.88 -3.52 -6.59
C MET A 96 53.52 -3.78 -7.96
N VAL A 97 54.58 -3.04 -8.28
CA VAL A 97 55.57 -3.39 -9.34
C VAL A 97 56.53 -4.48 -8.81
N ALA A 98 56.02 -5.57 -8.26
CA ALA A 98 56.88 -6.61 -7.69
C ALA A 98 56.22 -8.00 -7.64
N THR A 99 55.81 -8.55 -8.79
CA THR A 99 55.86 -10.00 -9.07
C THR A 99 55.68 -10.24 -10.56
N ARG A 100 56.78 -10.09 -11.33
CA ARG A 100 56.82 -10.55 -12.72
C ARG A 100 56.66 -12.07 -12.72
N LYS A 101 55.70 -12.56 -13.51
CA LYS A 101 55.42 -13.98 -13.77
C LYS A 101 56.61 -14.61 -14.54
N PRO A 102 57.17 -15.77 -14.15
CA PRO A 102 58.07 -16.48 -15.03
C PRO A 102 57.31 -17.32 -16.05
N GLU A 103 58.03 -17.57 -17.15
CA GLU A 103 57.61 -17.99 -18.47
C GLU A 103 57.38 -19.51 -18.61
N THR A 104 56.40 -19.88 -19.45
CA THR A 104 56.21 -21.15 -20.20
C THR A 104 56.13 -22.51 -19.47
N ALA A 105 55.03 -23.23 -19.70
CA ALA A 105 54.96 -24.70 -19.57
C ALA A 105 54.60 -25.31 -20.95
N PRO A 106 55.18 -26.47 -21.33
CA PRO A 106 55.01 -27.06 -22.67
C PRO A 106 53.64 -27.76 -22.83
N PRO A 107 53.18 -28.04 -24.06
CA PRO A 107 51.91 -28.71 -24.28
C PRO A 107 52.06 -30.20 -23.95
N VAL A 108 51.22 -30.73 -23.05
CA VAL A 108 51.11 -32.18 -22.85
C VAL A 108 50.10 -32.76 -23.83
N SER A 109 50.62 -33.53 -24.78
CA SER A 109 49.86 -34.38 -25.70
C SER A 109 49.26 -35.56 -24.92
N ALA A 110 47.95 -35.75 -24.99
CA ALA A 110 47.30 -36.98 -24.52
C ALA A 110 47.16 -37.95 -25.69
N ALA A 111 47.65 -39.17 -25.49
CA ALA A 111 47.47 -40.34 -26.35
C ALA A 111 46.12 -41.02 -26.08
#